data_AF-A0AAU4Y0D5-F1
#
_entry.id   AF-A0AAU4Y0D5-F1
#
_cell.length_a   1.000
_cell.length_b   1.000
_cell.length_c   1.000
_cell.angle_alpha   90.00
_cell.angle_beta   90.00
_cell.angle_gamma   90.00
#
_symmetry.space_group_name_H-M   'P 1'
#
loop_
_entity.id
_entity.type
_entity.pdbx_description
1 polymer ?
#
loop_
_entity_poly.entity_id
_entity_poly.type
_entity_poly.pdbx_seq_one_letter_code
_entity_poly.pdbx_strand_id
1 'polypeptide(L)'
;MTRSDPPGHLAPHIPADAYRRAQATGQPVVIVVHTTDHTGRPLSDYLYPLAVATAGAVGIFATVAALLALLDFAVHTAVQIAAATGPVSVGGISLKLFGSKR
;
A
#
# COMPACT_ATOMS: atom_id res chain seq x y z
N MET A 1 8.21 -35.94 -31.85
CA MET A 1 9.42 -35.14 -31.56
C MET A 1 8.94 -33.78 -31.11
N THR A 2 9.01 -33.49 -29.82
CA THR A 2 8.54 -32.23 -29.24
C THR A 2 9.68 -31.23 -29.32
N ARG A 3 9.54 -30.20 -30.16
CA ARG A 3 10.57 -29.17 -30.34
C ARG A 3 10.27 -28.01 -29.39
N SER A 4 11.24 -27.65 -28.56
CA SER A 4 11.16 -26.52 -27.65
C SER A 4 11.03 -25.20 -28.41
N ASP A 5 10.13 -24.33 -27.95
CA ASP A 5 9.96 -23.00 -28.51
C ASP A 5 11.25 -22.17 -28.41
N PRO A 6 11.62 -21.44 -29.46
CA PRO A 6 12.79 -20.56 -29.43
C PRO A 6 12.58 -19.39 -28.46
N PRO A 7 13.65 -18.85 -27.86
CA PRO A 7 13.57 -17.69 -26.97
C PRO A 7 12.91 -16.51 -27.69
N GLY A 8 12.01 -15.80 -27.00
CA GLY A 8 11.15 -14.74 -27.55
C GLY A 8 11.87 -13.48 -28.08
N HIS A 9 13.20 -13.49 -28.17
CA HIS A 9 13.98 -12.49 -28.89
C HIS A 9 14.11 -12.83 -30.40
N LEU A 10 13.92 -14.09 -30.79
CA LEU A 10 13.95 -14.50 -32.19
C LEU A 10 12.57 -14.28 -32.82
N ALA A 11 12.57 -13.95 -34.13
CA ALA A 11 11.33 -13.83 -34.89
C ALA A 11 10.48 -15.12 -34.74
N PRO A 12 9.15 -15.01 -34.66
CA PRO A 12 8.26 -16.16 -34.49
C PRO A 12 8.57 -17.24 -35.53
N HIS A 13 8.92 -18.43 -35.05
CA HIS A 13 9.21 -19.54 -35.95
C HIS A 13 7.89 -20.00 -36.58
N ILE A 14 7.82 -19.97 -37.91
CA ILE A 14 6.67 -20.48 -38.65
C ILE A 14 7.09 -21.78 -39.30
N PRO A 15 6.47 -22.92 -38.97
CA PRO A 15 6.87 -24.21 -39.51
C PRO A 15 6.67 -24.25 -41.03
N ALA A 16 7.66 -24.78 -41.76
CA ALA A 16 7.65 -24.83 -43.22
C ALA A 16 6.44 -25.58 -43.80
N ASP A 17 5.92 -26.55 -43.06
CA ASP A 17 4.74 -27.32 -43.46
C ASP A 17 3.45 -26.49 -43.43
N ALA A 18 3.40 -25.42 -42.62
CA ALA A 18 2.28 -24.47 -42.65
C ALA A 18 2.25 -23.71 -43.99
N TYR A 19 3.41 -23.28 -44.50
CA TYR A 19 3.50 -22.65 -45.82
C TYR A 19 3.18 -23.63 -46.95
N ARG A 20 3.70 -24.87 -46.89
CA ARG A 20 3.41 -25.89 -47.90
C ARG A 20 1.93 -26.24 -47.97
N ARG A 21 1.28 -26.38 -46.80
CA ARG A 21 -0.17 -26.63 -46.74
C ARG A 21 -0.95 -25.46 -47.33
N ALA A 22 -0.65 -24.23 -46.91
CA ALA A 22 -1.29 -23.03 -47.42
C ALA A 22 -1.19 -22.88 -48.94
N GLN A 23 -0.02 -23.21 -49.51
CA GLN A 23 0.20 -23.20 -50.95
C GLN A 23 -0.62 -24.26 -51.68
N ALA A 24 -0.79 -25.44 -51.09
CA ALA A 24 -1.55 -26.54 -51.67
C ALA A 24 -3.08 -26.33 -51.57
N THR A 25 -3.56 -25.72 -50.49
CA THR A 25 -5.00 -25.56 -50.21
C THR A 25 -5.54 -24.16 -50.51
N GLY A 26 -4.67 -23.22 -50.91
CA GLY A 26 -5.04 -21.81 -51.09
C GLY A 26 -5.50 -21.11 -49.82
N GLN A 27 -5.26 -21.70 -48.63
CA GLN A 27 -5.68 -21.12 -47.36
C GLN A 27 -4.63 -20.12 -46.84
N PRO A 28 -5.04 -18.97 -46.28
CA PRO A 28 -4.11 -17.97 -45.78
C PRO A 28 -3.41 -18.42 -44.49
N VAL A 29 -2.12 -18.05 -44.36
CA VAL A 29 -1.36 -18.20 -43.10
C VAL A 29 -1.48 -16.90 -42.31
N VAL A 30 -2.16 -16.94 -41.16
CA VAL A 30 -2.28 -15.79 -40.25
C VAL A 30 -1.22 -15.91 -39.16
N ILE A 31 -0.36 -14.90 -39.06
CA ILE A 31 0.72 -14.84 -38.07
C ILE A 31 0.30 -13.83 -37.01
N VAL A 32 -0.04 -14.31 -35.81
CA VAL A 32 -0.33 -13.45 -34.66
C VAL A 32 0.95 -13.34 -33.83
N VAL A 33 1.58 -12.16 -33.90
CA VAL A 33 2.73 -11.84 -33.05
C VAL A 33 2.21 -11.18 -31.79
N HIS A 34 2.20 -11.91 -30.68
CA HIS A 34 1.98 -11.30 -29.37
C HIS A 34 3.24 -10.54 -28.97
N THR A 35 3.23 -9.22 -29.14
CA THR A 35 4.26 -8.36 -28.55
C THR A 35 3.98 -8.29 -27.05
N THR A 36 4.54 -9.22 -26.28
CA THR A 36 4.70 -8.96 -24.84
C THR A 36 5.79 -7.91 -24.71
N ASP A 37 5.39 -6.65 -24.64
CA ASP A 37 6.29 -5.52 -24.50
C ASP A 37 7.02 -5.67 -23.14
N HIS A 38 8.17 -6.33 -23.14
CA HIS A 38 9.00 -6.55 -21.94
C HIS A 38 9.70 -5.24 -21.50
N THR A 39 9.44 -4.13 -22.20
CA THR A 39 9.98 -2.81 -21.87
C THR A 39 9.19 -2.11 -20.76
N GLY A 40 8.01 -2.61 -20.40
CA GLY A 40 7.22 -2.11 -19.27
C GLY A 40 7.77 -2.61 -17.94
N ARG A 41 8.03 -1.67 -17.00
CA ARG A 41 8.33 -2.05 -15.61
C ARG A 41 7.11 -2.76 -15.01
N PRO A 42 7.30 -3.92 -14.35
CA PRO A 42 6.18 -4.65 -13.78
C PRO A 42 5.51 -3.82 -12.68
N LEU A 43 4.18 -3.80 -12.64
CA LEU A 43 3.40 -3.02 -11.67
C LEU A 43 3.81 -3.32 -10.21
N SER A 44 4.27 -4.54 -9.95
CA SER A 44 4.80 -4.98 -8.65
C SER A 44 5.90 -4.08 -8.11
N ASP A 45 6.73 -3.49 -8.97
CA ASP A 45 7.84 -2.63 -8.56
C ASP A 45 7.36 -1.29 -7.96
N TYR A 46 6.13 -0.87 -8.29
CA TYR A 46 5.51 0.33 -7.74
C TYR A 46 4.66 0.05 -6.51
N LEU A 47 4.15 -1.17 -6.36
CA LEU A 47 3.29 -1.56 -5.23
C LEU A 47 4.07 -1.60 -3.91
N TYR A 48 5.32 -2.09 -3.94
CA TYR A 48 6.15 -2.16 -2.74
C TYR A 48 6.45 -0.78 -2.11
N PRO A 49 7.00 0.21 -2.83
CA PRO A 49 7.26 1.53 -2.25
C PRO A 49 5.97 2.24 -1.84
N LEU A 50 4.86 2.04 -2.56
CA LEU A 50 3.56 2.58 -2.20
C LEU A 50 3.04 1.99 -0.88
N ALA A 51 3.17 0.66 -0.70
CA ALA A 51 2.78 -0.01 0.53
C ALA A 51 3.60 0.51 1.73
N VAL A 52 4.91 0.69 1.56
CA VAL A 52 5.77 1.24 2.62
C VAL A 52 5.40 2.68 2.96
N ALA A 53 5.18 3.53 1.95
CA ALA A 53 4.81 4.93 2.16
C ALA A 53 3.46 5.07 2.87
N THR A 54 2.46 4.30 2.46
CA THR A 54 1.12 4.33 3.06
C THR A 54 1.12 3.76 4.48
N ALA A 55 1.84 2.66 4.73
CA ALA A 55 1.99 2.11 6.08
C ALA A 55 2.68 3.08 7.03
N GLY A 56 3.74 3.76 6.58
CA GLY A 56 4.44 4.78 7.37
C GLY A 56 3.55 5.98 7.71
N ALA A 57 2.83 6.51 6.73
CA ALA A 57 1.90 7.62 6.94
C ALA A 57 0.79 7.24 7.95
N VAL A 58 0.13 6.10 7.73
CA VAL A 58 -0.92 5.60 8.64
C VAL A 58 -0.37 5.36 10.04
N GLY A 59 0.84 4.81 10.18
CA GLY A 59 1.49 4.61 11.48
C GLY A 59 1.73 5.92 12.25
N ILE A 60 2.20 6.98 11.56
CA ILE A 60 2.40 8.28 12.20
C ILE A 60 1.07 8.90 12.62
N PHE A 61 0.07 8.90 11.73
CA PHE A 61 -1.25 9.43 12.08
C PHE A 61 -1.90 8.64 13.22
N ALA A 62 -1.77 7.31 13.23
CA ALA A 62 -2.29 6.46 14.29
C ALA A 62 -1.61 6.70 15.63
N THR A 63 -0.27 6.89 15.66
CA THR A 63 0.44 7.18 16.92
C THR A 63 0.07 8.55 17.49
N VAL A 64 -0.03 9.58 16.65
CA VAL A 64 -0.52 10.90 17.07
C VAL A 64 -1.96 10.83 17.58
N ALA A 65 -2.84 10.13 16.86
CA ALA A 65 -4.22 9.93 17.27
C ALA A 65 -4.33 9.17 18.60
N ALA A 66 -3.54 8.10 18.78
CA ALA A 66 -3.49 7.33 20.02
C ALA A 66 -2.99 8.18 21.19
N LEU A 67 -1.96 9.00 20.98
CA LEU A 67 -1.45 9.93 21.99
C LEU A 67 -2.56 10.91 22.40
N LEU A 68 -3.19 11.58 21.43
CA LEU A 68 -4.28 12.52 21.72
C LEU A 68 -5.46 11.85 22.43
N ALA A 69 -5.84 10.64 22.03
CA ALA A 69 -6.89 9.88 22.70
C ALA A 69 -6.53 9.55 24.16
N LEU A 70 -5.26 9.21 24.44
CA LEU A 70 -4.80 8.92 25.79
C LEU A 70 -4.81 10.18 26.67
N LEU A 71 -4.37 11.32 26.12
CA LEU A 71 -4.43 12.61 26.82
C LEU A 71 -5.87 13.03 27.09
N ASP A 72 -6.75 12.93 26.09
CA ASP A 72 -8.15 13.29 26.23
C ASP A 72 -8.86 12.44 27.30
N PHE A 73 -8.61 11.13 27.29
CA PHE A 73 -9.11 10.23 28.32
C PHE A 73 -8.59 10.58 29.72
N ALA A 74 -7.30 10.91 29.84
CA ALA A 74 -6.70 11.31 31.11
C ALA A 74 -7.31 12.62 31.63
N VAL A 75 -7.48 13.62 30.77
CA VAL A 75 -8.09 14.91 31.12
C VAL A 75 -9.56 14.72 31.51
N HIS A 76 -10.34 13.98 30.73
CA HIS A 76 -11.73 13.69 31.06
C HIS A 76 -11.86 13.02 32.42
N THR A 77 -11.01 12.04 32.71
CA THR A 77 -11.00 11.35 34.00
C THR A 77 -10.59 12.30 35.13
N ALA A 78 -9.55 13.12 34.94
CA ALA A 78 -9.11 14.09 35.94
C ALA A 78 -10.18 15.16 36.24
N VAL A 79 -10.87 15.64 35.21
CA VAL A 79 -11.98 16.60 35.36
C VAL A 79 -13.16 15.95 36.08
N GLN A 80 -13.51 14.70 35.75
CA GLN A 80 -14.56 13.98 36.47
C GLN A 80 -14.21 13.76 37.94
N ILE A 81 -12.96 13.39 38.24
CA ILE A 81 -12.49 13.26 39.63
C ILE A 81 -12.53 14.62 40.34
N ALA A 82 -12.06 15.70 39.70
CA ALA A 82 -12.12 17.03 40.29
C ALA A 82 -13.56 17.52 40.54
N ALA A 83 -14.48 17.22 39.62
CA ALA A 83 -15.89 17.53 39.77
C ALA A 83 -16.55 16.71 40.89
N ALA A 84 -16.18 15.44 41.04
CA ALA A 84 -16.73 14.55 42.06
C ALA A 84 -16.16 14.78 43.47
N THR A 85 -14.89 15.22 43.58
CA THR A 85 -14.15 15.23 44.85
C THR A 85 -13.89 16.65 45.39
N GLY A 86 -14.23 17.71 44.66
CA GLY A 86 -13.75 19.06 44.98
C GLY A 86 -12.24 19.19 44.71
N PRO A 87 -11.56 20.28 45.14
CA PRO A 87 -10.17 20.56 44.79
C PRO A 87 -9.25 19.36 45.09
N VAL A 88 -8.78 18.70 44.03
CA VAL A 88 -8.00 17.46 44.11
C VAL A 88 -6.64 17.80 44.72
N SER A 89 -6.40 17.32 45.93
CA SER A 89 -5.11 17.36 46.59
C SER A 89 -4.48 15.97 46.47
N VAL A 90 -3.39 15.86 45.70
CA VAL A 90 -2.55 14.65 45.70
C VAL A 90 -1.29 15.00 46.48
N GLY A 91 -1.09 14.35 47.63
CA GLY A 91 0.12 14.53 48.44
C GLY A 91 0.26 15.87 49.18
N GLY A 92 -0.86 16.52 49.54
CA GLY A 92 -0.83 17.80 50.29
C GLY A 92 -0.57 19.05 49.44
N ILE A 93 -0.38 18.91 48.13
CA ILE A 93 -0.22 20.03 47.21
C ILE A 93 -1.59 20.30 46.56
N SER A 94 -2.37 21.18 47.18
CA SER A 94 -3.58 21.73 46.55
C SER A 94 -3.16 22.74 45.49
N LEU A 95 -3.20 22.36 44.21
CA LEU A 95 -3.07 23.30 43.10
C LEU A 95 -4.33 24.18 43.05
N LYS A 96 -4.29 25.26 43.83
CA LYS A 96 -5.32 26.30 43.85
C LYS A 96 -5.13 27.17 42.61
N LEU A 97 -5.64 26.71 41.46
CA LEU A 97 -5.62 27.43 40.18
C LEU A 97 -6.65 28.58 40.11
N PHE A 98 -6.78 29.37 41.18
CA PHE A 98 -7.46 30.66 41.15
C PHE A 98 -6.52 31.71 41.77
N GLY A 99 -5.51 32.08 41.00
CA GLY A 99 -4.74 33.29 41.24
C GLY A 99 -5.58 34.51 40.89
N SER A 100 -6.48 34.93 41.78
CA SER A 100 -6.90 36.33 41.81
C SER A 100 -5.80 37.09 42.52
N LYS A 101 -5.00 37.83 41.75
CA LYS A 101 -4.18 38.91 42.30
C LYS A 101 -4.36 40.15 41.45
N ARG A 102 -4.79 41.19 42.16
CA ARG A 102 -4.97 42.59 41.77
C ARG A 102 -3.86 43.13 40.89
#